data_AF-A0A7C2A213-F1
#
_entry.id   AF-A0A7C2A213-F1
#
_cell.length_a   1.000
_cell.length_b   1.000
_cell.length_c   1.000
_cell.angle_alpha   90.00
_cell.angle_beta   90.00
_cell.angle_gamma   90.00
#
_symmetry.space_group_name_H-M   'P 1'
#
loop_
_entity.id
_entity.type
_entity.pdbx_description
1 polymer ?
#
loop_
_entity_poly.entity_id
_entity_poly.type
_entity_poly.pdbx_seq_one_letter_code
_entity_poly.pdbx_strand_id
1 'polypeptide(L)'
;MEKEDIKSSIFNTLKDKSAVKQQVHDNTLAVLLDVKLILQDLNEELNQKLGDADQRVHLEYTDNGNYSAQLKIAGDLLIFAMHSNIFEFDRSHGVWKTSYVKKDRLASYCGIINIYNFLADSFKFNRMQDLGYLVGRIFINKDMHYFTEGKRQLGFFFNNFGNEVINKSSLTHIINLSINYALEFDLLVPPYDTVKIASVEQISDRIQLSKLRTGKRLGFQFNSDDIGSE
;
A
#
# COMPACT_ATOMS: atom_id res chain seq x y z
N MET A 1 -32.84 24.71 24.98
CA MET A 1 -32.46 23.35 25.43
C MET A 1 -31.87 22.49 24.31
N GLU A 2 -32.48 22.34 23.13
CA GLU A 2 -31.91 21.52 22.02
C GLU A 2 -30.49 21.90 21.55
N LYS A 3 -30.15 23.21 21.49
CA LYS A 3 -28.82 23.65 21.02
C LYS A 3 -27.67 23.40 21.99
N GLU A 4 -27.93 23.36 23.30
CA GLU A 4 -26.91 23.05 24.32
C GLU A 4 -26.57 21.56 24.35
N ASP A 5 -27.56 20.72 24.05
CA ASP A 5 -27.41 19.27 23.97
C ASP A 5 -26.57 18.87 22.74
N ILE A 6 -26.82 19.49 21.58
CA ILE A 6 -26.02 19.25 20.36
C ILE A 6 -24.56 19.65 20.56
N LYS A 7 -24.28 20.80 21.18
CA LYS A 7 -22.89 21.24 21.45
C LYS A 7 -22.17 20.28 22.40
N SER A 8 -22.87 19.78 23.40
CA SER A 8 -22.33 18.79 24.36
C SER A 8 -22.06 17.44 23.68
N SER A 9 -22.96 16.99 22.81
CA SER A 9 -22.76 15.78 21.98
C SER A 9 -21.60 15.92 21.00
N ILE A 10 -21.43 17.10 20.37
CA ILE A 10 -20.28 17.38 19.51
C ILE A 10 -18.99 17.34 20.33
N PHE A 11 -18.97 17.99 21.49
CA PHE A 11 -17.80 17.99 22.37
C PHE A 11 -17.40 16.57 22.79
N ASN A 12 -18.36 15.74 23.22
CA ASN A 12 -18.09 14.35 23.60
C ASN A 12 -17.61 13.51 22.41
N THR A 13 -18.20 13.70 21.21
CA THR A 13 -17.75 13.00 20.00
C THR A 13 -16.32 13.39 19.62
N LEU A 14 -15.97 14.67 19.68
CA LEU A 14 -14.62 15.16 19.42
C LEU A 14 -13.63 14.61 20.45
N LYS A 15 -14.00 14.65 21.73
CA LYS A 15 -13.14 14.20 22.82
C LYS A 15 -12.82 12.70 22.73
N ASP A 16 -13.82 11.87 22.40
CA ASP A 16 -13.64 10.42 22.44
C ASP A 16 -13.26 9.86 21.08
N LYS A 17 -14.11 10.06 20.05
CA LYS A 17 -13.95 9.43 18.73
C LYS A 17 -12.80 10.05 17.94
N SER A 18 -12.63 11.37 17.96
CA SER A 18 -11.52 11.99 17.22
C SER A 18 -10.18 11.68 17.87
N ALA A 19 -10.09 11.66 19.21
CA ALA A 19 -8.87 11.26 19.92
C ALA A 19 -8.47 9.81 19.59
N VAL A 20 -9.42 8.88 19.60
CA VAL A 20 -9.16 7.48 19.20
C VAL A 20 -8.65 7.40 17.76
N LYS A 21 -9.24 8.15 16.82
CA LYS A 21 -8.74 8.15 15.43
C LYS A 21 -7.31 8.66 15.30
N GLN A 22 -6.93 9.69 16.05
CA GLN A 22 -5.55 10.18 16.07
C GLN A 22 -4.61 9.11 16.64
N GLN A 23 -4.97 8.48 17.76
CA GLN A 23 -4.19 7.39 18.34
C GLN A 23 -4.01 6.22 17.35
N VAL A 24 -5.08 5.81 16.66
CA VAL A 24 -5.01 4.74 15.66
C VAL A 24 -4.11 5.14 14.49
N HIS A 25 -4.16 6.41 14.05
CA HIS A 25 -3.27 6.93 13.02
C HIS A 25 -1.80 6.79 13.45
N ASP A 26 -1.46 7.26 14.65
CA ASP A 26 -0.10 7.23 15.17
C ASP A 26 0.42 5.79 15.34
N ASN A 27 -0.42 4.90 15.84
CA ASN A 27 -0.14 3.46 15.91
C ASN A 27 0.15 2.87 14.53
N THR A 28 -0.68 3.19 13.53
CA THR A 28 -0.54 2.66 12.17
C THR A 28 0.74 3.19 11.52
N LEU A 29 1.08 4.45 11.77
CA LEU A 29 2.33 5.05 11.29
C LEU A 29 3.54 4.38 11.95
N ALA A 30 3.51 4.13 13.25
CA ALA A 30 4.56 3.39 13.95
C ALA A 30 4.76 1.98 13.36
N VAL A 31 3.67 1.27 13.08
CA VAL A 31 3.73 -0.04 12.42
C VAL A 31 4.30 0.05 11.01
N LEU A 32 3.98 1.10 10.24
CA LEU A 32 4.58 1.31 8.92
C LEU A 32 6.09 1.55 9.02
N LEU A 33 6.56 2.28 10.04
CA LEU A 33 8.00 2.47 10.27
C LEU A 33 8.69 1.12 10.57
N ASP A 34 8.05 0.25 11.35
CA ASP A 34 8.57 -1.11 11.57
C ASP A 34 8.60 -1.93 10.27
N VAL A 35 7.56 -1.81 9.42
CA VAL A 35 7.55 -2.43 8.08
C VAL A 35 8.75 -1.96 7.27
N LYS A 36 9.04 -0.65 7.23
CA LYS A 36 10.20 -0.11 6.51
C LYS A 36 11.53 -0.71 6.95
N LEU A 37 11.74 -0.79 8.27
CA LEU A 37 12.94 -1.40 8.83
C LEU A 37 13.07 -2.87 8.41
N ILE A 38 11.98 -3.63 8.49
CA ILE A 38 11.98 -5.04 8.07
C ILE A 38 12.26 -5.19 6.58
N LEU A 39 11.71 -4.32 5.73
CA LEU A 39 11.97 -4.36 4.28
C LEU A 39 13.44 -4.06 3.97
N GLN A 40 14.05 -3.12 4.70
CA GLN A 40 15.48 -2.83 4.57
C GLN A 40 16.33 -4.03 5.02
N ASP A 41 16.03 -4.59 6.20
CA ASP A 41 16.70 -5.80 6.73
C ASP A 41 16.63 -6.94 5.70
N LEU A 42 15.45 -7.20 5.13
CA LEU A 42 15.24 -8.25 4.13
C LEU A 42 15.99 -7.99 2.82
N ASN A 43 16.02 -6.74 2.37
CA ASN A 43 16.77 -6.35 1.18
C ASN A 43 18.27 -6.66 1.35
N GLU A 44 18.84 -6.32 2.49
CA GLU A 44 20.26 -6.60 2.79
C GLU A 44 20.51 -8.11 2.92
N GLU A 45 19.69 -8.81 3.71
CA GLU A 45 19.84 -10.25 3.97
C GLU A 45 19.73 -11.09 2.68
N LEU A 46 18.71 -10.83 1.86
CA LEU A 46 18.45 -11.63 0.66
C LEU A 46 19.47 -11.31 -0.45
N ASN A 47 19.87 -10.06 -0.62
CA ASN A 47 20.92 -9.72 -1.59
C ASN A 47 22.27 -10.33 -1.20
N GLN A 48 22.61 -10.36 0.11
CA GLN A 48 23.81 -11.06 0.56
C GLN A 48 23.77 -12.56 0.23
N LYS A 49 22.60 -13.19 0.37
CA LYS A 49 22.40 -14.61 0.02
C LYS A 49 22.42 -14.86 -1.49
N LEU A 50 21.95 -13.91 -2.30
CA LEU A 50 21.94 -14.01 -3.76
C LEU A 50 23.36 -13.94 -4.35
N GLY A 51 24.28 -13.20 -3.73
CA GLY A 51 25.69 -13.14 -4.14
C GLY A 51 25.84 -12.73 -5.62
N ASP A 52 26.54 -13.56 -6.40
CA ASP A 52 26.80 -13.30 -7.83
C ASP A 52 25.63 -13.69 -8.76
N ALA A 53 24.42 -13.88 -8.22
CA ALA A 53 23.22 -14.09 -9.04
C ALA A 53 23.00 -12.89 -9.99
N ASP A 54 22.15 -13.10 -11.00
CA ASP A 54 21.80 -12.03 -11.95
C ASP A 54 21.34 -10.76 -11.22
N GLN A 55 21.91 -9.61 -11.55
CA GLN A 55 21.51 -8.33 -10.94
C GLN A 55 20.01 -8.04 -11.05
N ARG A 56 19.33 -8.61 -12.05
CA ARG A 56 17.90 -8.45 -12.24
C ARG A 56 17.05 -9.16 -11.19
N VAL A 57 17.59 -10.15 -10.48
CA VAL A 57 16.88 -10.84 -9.39
C VAL A 57 17.16 -10.25 -8.01
N HIS A 58 18.08 -9.28 -7.93
CA HIS A 58 18.37 -8.58 -6.68
C HIS A 58 17.17 -7.72 -6.25
N LEU A 59 17.00 -7.64 -4.95
CA LEU A 59 15.99 -6.81 -4.32
C LEU A 59 16.45 -5.36 -4.30
N GLU A 60 15.48 -4.45 -4.38
CA GLU A 60 15.72 -3.00 -4.26
C GLU A 60 14.65 -2.39 -3.35
N TYR A 61 15.08 -2.01 -2.15
CA TYR A 61 14.25 -1.23 -1.22
C TYR A 61 14.27 0.26 -1.58
N THR A 62 13.12 0.92 -1.51
CA THR A 62 13.03 2.38 -1.60
C THR A 62 12.06 2.93 -0.56
N ASP A 63 12.51 3.91 0.21
CA ASP A 63 11.63 4.72 1.06
C ASP A 63 10.93 5.80 0.22
N ASN A 64 9.59 5.77 0.19
CA ASN A 64 8.76 6.70 -0.57
C ASN A 64 8.08 7.72 0.36
N GLY A 65 8.83 8.24 1.34
CA GLY A 65 8.36 9.24 2.28
C GLY A 65 7.50 8.64 3.39
N ASN A 66 6.84 9.48 4.17
CA ASN A 66 6.31 9.09 5.49
C ASN A 66 5.26 7.97 5.46
N TYR A 67 4.52 7.82 4.37
CA TYR A 67 3.33 6.96 4.30
C TYR A 67 3.46 5.76 3.37
N SER A 68 4.64 5.55 2.77
CA SER A 68 4.86 4.37 1.94
C SER A 68 6.31 3.94 1.81
N ALA A 69 6.51 2.68 1.49
CA ALA A 69 7.78 2.14 1.04
C ALA A 69 7.53 1.05 -0.01
N GLN A 70 8.55 0.77 -0.81
CA GLN A 70 8.49 -0.24 -1.86
C GLN A 70 9.67 -1.19 -1.78
N LEU A 71 9.42 -2.42 -2.21
CA LEU A 71 10.43 -3.46 -2.35
C LEU A 71 10.25 -4.10 -3.72
N LYS A 72 11.23 -3.86 -4.60
CA LYS A 72 11.29 -4.51 -5.90
C LYS A 72 11.89 -5.90 -5.73
N ILE A 73 11.28 -6.90 -6.36
CA ILE A 73 11.71 -8.29 -6.27
C ILE A 73 11.59 -8.89 -7.67
N ALA A 74 12.73 -9.06 -8.33
CA ALA A 74 12.79 -9.47 -9.74
C ALA A 74 11.90 -8.59 -10.67
N GLY A 75 10.82 -9.16 -11.21
CA GLY A 75 9.87 -8.49 -12.10
C GLY A 75 8.75 -7.74 -11.38
N ASP A 76 8.59 -7.95 -10.08
CA ASP A 76 7.51 -7.41 -9.27
C ASP A 76 7.96 -6.22 -8.42
N LEU A 77 7.00 -5.38 -8.05
CA LEU A 77 7.17 -4.24 -7.15
C LEU A 77 6.07 -4.28 -6.11
N LEU A 78 6.45 -4.63 -4.88
CA LEU A 78 5.57 -4.54 -3.73
C LEU A 78 5.58 -3.13 -3.17
N ILE A 79 4.39 -2.55 -2.95
CA ILE A 79 4.22 -1.24 -2.34
C ILE A 79 3.40 -1.38 -1.06
N PHE A 80 4.00 -0.99 0.05
CA PHE A 80 3.38 -0.91 1.37
C PHE A 80 2.96 0.53 1.61
N ALA A 81 1.66 0.79 1.68
CA ALA A 81 1.11 2.15 1.75
C ALA A 81 0.07 2.26 2.87
N MET A 82 0.36 3.13 3.84
CA MET A 82 -0.62 3.51 4.86
C MET A 82 -1.69 4.41 4.24
N HIS A 83 -2.95 4.10 4.53
CA HIS A 83 -4.06 4.99 4.18
C HIS A 83 -4.16 6.14 5.20
N SER A 84 -4.45 7.36 4.73
CA SER A 84 -4.53 8.56 5.58
C SER A 84 -5.71 8.56 6.55
N ASN A 85 -6.84 7.99 6.12
CA ASN A 85 -8.06 7.88 6.93
C ASN A 85 -8.08 6.64 7.83
N ILE A 86 -8.83 6.77 8.93
CA ILE A 86 -9.20 5.69 9.85
C ILE A 86 -10.60 5.18 9.53
N PHE A 87 -10.73 3.86 9.45
CA PHE A 87 -11.93 3.18 9.00
C PHE A 87 -12.66 2.50 10.14
N GLU A 88 -13.97 2.36 9.97
CA GLU A 88 -14.83 1.52 10.77
C GLU A 88 -15.43 0.45 9.85
N PHE A 89 -15.66 -0.74 10.40
CA PHE A 89 -16.16 -1.85 9.61
C PHE A 89 -17.66 -1.73 9.35
N ASP A 90 -18.10 -2.23 8.18
CA ASP A 90 -19.52 -2.40 7.92
C ASP A 90 -20.18 -3.23 9.02
N ARG A 91 -21.46 -2.95 9.32
CA ARG A 91 -22.19 -3.61 10.42
C ARG A 91 -22.32 -5.13 10.25
N SER A 92 -22.23 -5.63 9.02
CA SER A 92 -22.25 -7.07 8.73
C SER A 92 -20.90 -7.75 8.98
N HIS A 93 -19.82 -6.98 9.17
CA HIS A 93 -18.47 -7.52 9.31
C HIS A 93 -18.32 -8.38 10.55
N GLY A 94 -17.60 -9.50 10.42
CA GLY A 94 -17.44 -10.50 11.49
C GLY A 94 -16.76 -9.97 12.75
N VAL A 95 -15.97 -8.91 12.64
CA VAL A 95 -15.27 -8.27 13.76
C VAL A 95 -16.22 -7.79 14.87
N TRP A 96 -17.46 -7.39 14.53
CA TRP A 96 -18.47 -6.99 15.51
C TRP A 96 -18.92 -8.13 16.42
N LYS A 97 -18.62 -9.38 16.03
CA LYS A 97 -18.96 -10.56 16.82
C LYS A 97 -17.92 -10.85 17.91
N THR A 98 -16.70 -10.30 17.82
CA THR A 98 -15.65 -10.56 18.82
C THR A 98 -16.04 -9.97 20.18
N SER A 99 -15.65 -10.67 21.25
CA SER A 99 -15.88 -10.19 22.62
C SER A 99 -15.18 -8.86 22.89
N TYR A 100 -14.03 -8.65 22.25
CA TYR A 100 -13.23 -7.44 22.36
C TYR A 100 -13.99 -6.20 21.85
N VAL A 101 -14.49 -6.22 20.61
CA VAL A 101 -15.24 -5.07 20.03
C VAL A 101 -16.62 -4.90 20.66
N LYS A 102 -17.25 -5.98 21.14
CA LYS A 102 -18.52 -5.88 21.89
C LYS A 102 -18.38 -5.11 23.20
N LYS A 103 -17.24 -5.25 23.89
CA LYS A 103 -16.95 -4.53 25.15
C LYS A 103 -16.60 -3.06 24.89
N ASP A 104 -15.84 -2.79 23.83
CA ASP A 104 -15.46 -1.44 23.44
C ASP A 104 -15.66 -1.24 21.93
N ARG A 105 -16.73 -0.52 21.56
CA ARG A 105 -17.02 -0.24 20.15
C ARG A 105 -15.97 0.63 19.49
N LEU A 106 -15.26 1.46 20.24
CA LEU A 106 -14.18 2.30 19.68
C LEU A 106 -12.97 1.46 19.27
N ALA A 107 -12.86 0.21 19.74
CA ALA A 107 -11.83 -0.73 19.27
C ALA A 107 -12.02 -1.19 17.82
N SER A 108 -13.18 -0.92 17.21
CA SER A 108 -13.46 -1.23 15.80
C SER A 108 -12.77 -0.27 14.82
N TYR A 109 -12.30 0.90 15.27
CA TYR A 109 -11.60 1.85 14.40
C TYR A 109 -10.19 1.34 14.09
N CYS A 110 -9.89 1.16 12.81
CA CYS A 110 -8.60 0.68 12.35
C CYS A 110 -7.98 1.61 11.30
N GLY A 111 -6.67 1.81 11.40
CA GLY A 111 -5.86 2.25 10.29
C GLY A 111 -5.52 1.07 9.39
N ILE A 112 -5.13 1.35 8.16
CA ILE A 112 -4.89 0.34 7.13
C ILE A 112 -3.53 0.58 6.50
N ILE A 113 -2.72 -0.47 6.44
CA ILE A 113 -1.56 -0.55 5.55
C ILE A 113 -1.92 -1.51 4.41
N ASN A 114 -2.01 -0.99 3.20
CA ASN A 114 -2.25 -1.77 2.01
C ASN A 114 -0.93 -2.29 1.45
N ILE A 115 -0.98 -3.52 0.93
CA ILE A 115 0.14 -4.16 0.25
C ILE A 115 -0.33 -4.40 -1.19
N TYR A 116 0.27 -3.68 -2.13
CA TYR A 116 0.00 -3.81 -3.56
C TYR A 116 1.15 -4.54 -4.24
N ASN A 117 0.83 -5.33 -5.26
CA ASN A 117 1.80 -5.85 -6.22
C ASN A 117 1.59 -5.20 -7.60
N PHE A 118 2.67 -4.68 -8.18
CA PHE A 118 2.73 -4.14 -9.52
C PHE A 118 3.87 -4.79 -10.30
N LEU A 119 3.85 -4.67 -11.64
CA LEU A 119 5.02 -5.01 -12.44
C LEU A 119 6.05 -3.88 -12.30
N ALA A 120 7.30 -4.23 -11.98
CA ALA A 120 8.39 -3.26 -11.86
C ALA A 120 8.59 -2.46 -13.16
N ASP A 121 8.39 -3.09 -14.31
CA ASP A 121 8.46 -2.45 -15.63
C ASP A 121 7.38 -1.38 -15.84
N SER A 122 6.25 -1.46 -15.14
CA SER A 122 5.21 -0.42 -15.22
C SER A 122 5.75 0.92 -14.71
N PHE A 123 6.54 0.89 -13.63
CA PHE A 123 7.18 2.09 -13.07
C PHE A 123 8.39 2.50 -13.91
N LYS A 124 9.23 1.54 -14.31
CA LYS A 124 10.43 1.80 -15.13
C LYS A 124 10.12 2.52 -16.45
N PHE A 125 8.99 2.21 -17.06
CA PHE A 125 8.57 2.76 -18.35
C PHE A 125 7.39 3.75 -18.25
N ASN A 126 7.04 4.20 -17.03
CA ASN A 126 5.93 5.14 -16.79
C ASN A 126 4.60 4.71 -17.44
N ARG A 127 4.29 3.41 -17.40
CA ARG A 127 3.03 2.84 -17.89
C ARG A 127 1.92 3.07 -16.86
N MET A 128 1.46 4.31 -16.75
CA MET A 128 0.51 4.77 -15.73
C MET A 128 -0.86 4.08 -15.76
N GLN A 129 -1.19 3.38 -16.85
CA GLN A 129 -2.45 2.66 -17.02
C GLN A 129 -2.36 1.19 -16.57
N ASP A 130 -1.17 0.69 -16.25
CA ASP A 130 -1.02 -0.69 -15.80
C ASP A 130 -1.64 -0.88 -14.41
N LEU A 131 -2.37 -1.97 -14.25
CA LEU A 131 -3.06 -2.30 -13.02
C LEU A 131 -2.12 -2.97 -12.02
N GLY A 132 -2.24 -2.56 -10.75
CA GLY A 132 -1.70 -3.30 -9.61
C GLY A 132 -2.79 -4.08 -8.91
N TYR A 133 -2.39 -5.11 -8.15
CA TYR A 133 -3.29 -5.94 -7.38
C TYR A 133 -3.08 -5.72 -5.89
N LEU A 134 -4.17 -5.52 -5.15
CA LEU A 134 -4.13 -5.56 -3.69
C LEU A 134 -3.91 -7.01 -3.25
N VAL A 135 -2.73 -7.31 -2.72
CA VAL A 135 -2.37 -8.66 -2.26
C VAL A 135 -2.74 -8.88 -0.79
N GLY A 136 -2.67 -7.81 0.01
CA GLY A 136 -3.03 -7.85 1.41
C GLY A 136 -3.30 -6.49 2.04
N ARG A 137 -3.91 -6.53 3.22
CA ARG A 137 -4.16 -5.38 4.09
C ARG A 137 -3.85 -5.76 5.53
N ILE A 138 -3.21 -4.84 6.25
CA ILE A 138 -2.99 -4.95 7.68
C ILE A 138 -3.88 -3.90 8.35
N PHE A 139 -4.75 -4.34 9.23
CA PHE A 139 -5.62 -3.47 10.03
C PHE A 139 -5.04 -3.35 11.43
N ILE A 140 -4.86 -2.12 11.92
CA ILE A 140 -4.28 -1.86 13.25
C ILE A 140 -5.21 -0.90 14.00
N ASN A 141 -5.51 -1.19 15.27
CA ASN A 141 -6.40 -0.35 16.08
C ASN A 141 -5.67 0.41 17.21
N LYS A 142 -6.45 1.08 18.07
CA LYS A 142 -5.94 1.91 19.17
C LYS A 142 -5.11 1.16 20.21
N ASP A 143 -5.37 -0.14 20.37
CA ASP A 143 -4.70 -1.00 21.35
C ASP A 143 -3.61 -1.86 20.68
N MET A 144 -3.21 -1.52 19.44
CA MET A 144 -2.25 -2.26 18.62
C MET A 144 -2.68 -3.70 18.26
N HIS A 145 -3.93 -4.06 18.53
CA HIS A 145 -4.51 -5.29 18.00
C HIS A 145 -4.65 -5.18 16.49
N TYR A 146 -4.38 -6.30 15.83
CA TYR A 146 -4.37 -6.35 14.37
C TYR A 146 -5.08 -7.57 13.82
N PHE A 147 -5.41 -7.48 12.54
CA PHE A 147 -5.65 -8.66 11.72
C PHE A 147 -5.27 -8.34 10.27
N THR A 148 -5.17 -9.38 9.46
CA THR A 148 -4.86 -9.25 8.04
C THR A 148 -5.99 -9.76 7.18
N GLU A 149 -6.07 -9.20 5.98
CA GLU A 149 -6.89 -9.72 4.89
C GLU A 149 -6.03 -9.84 3.66
N GLY A 150 -6.20 -10.91 2.90
CA GLY A 150 -5.45 -11.14 1.68
C GLY A 150 -5.93 -12.38 0.96
N LYS A 151 -5.36 -12.64 -0.22
CA LYS A 151 -5.67 -13.86 -0.98
C LYS A 151 -4.91 -15.06 -0.41
N ARG A 152 -5.54 -16.24 -0.47
CA ARG A 152 -4.95 -17.55 -0.10
C ARG A 152 -4.39 -17.59 1.34
N GLN A 153 -3.07 -17.74 1.49
CA GLN A 153 -2.37 -17.97 2.77
C GLN A 153 -2.39 -16.72 3.68
N LEU A 154 -2.64 -15.53 3.13
CA LEU A 154 -2.88 -14.29 3.88
C LEU A 154 -4.34 -14.17 4.38
N GLY A 155 -5.04 -15.30 4.52
CA GLY A 155 -6.49 -15.38 4.73
C GLY A 155 -7.05 -14.53 5.88
N PHE A 156 -8.36 -14.27 5.84
CA PHE A 156 -9.08 -13.43 6.81
C PHE A 156 -9.02 -14.02 8.23
N PHE A 157 -8.18 -13.46 9.10
CA PHE A 157 -8.07 -13.88 10.51
C PHE A 157 -8.68 -12.87 11.49
N PHE A 158 -9.86 -12.31 11.19
CA PHE A 158 -10.53 -11.39 12.12
C PHE A 158 -10.98 -12.08 13.43
N ASN A 159 -11.06 -13.41 13.47
CA ASN A 159 -11.50 -14.17 14.65
C ASN A 159 -10.58 -13.96 15.86
N ASN A 160 -9.29 -13.66 15.63
CA ASN A 160 -8.33 -13.38 16.69
C ASN A 160 -8.20 -11.89 17.04
N PHE A 161 -9.03 -11.02 16.44
CA PHE A 161 -8.95 -9.59 16.69
C PHE A 161 -9.31 -9.25 18.13
N GLY A 162 -8.34 -8.67 18.85
CA GLY A 162 -8.41 -8.41 20.30
C GLY A 162 -7.61 -9.38 21.17
N ASN A 163 -7.00 -10.42 20.60
CA ASN A 163 -6.17 -11.39 21.34
C ASN A 163 -4.68 -11.17 21.11
N GLU A 164 -4.29 -10.73 19.90
CA GLU A 164 -2.89 -10.55 19.51
C GLU A 164 -2.59 -9.10 19.16
N VAL A 165 -1.42 -8.64 19.59
CA VAL A 165 -0.89 -7.30 19.32
C VAL A 165 0.20 -7.41 18.27
N ILE A 166 0.20 -6.48 17.31
CA ILE A 166 1.19 -6.47 16.23
C ILE A 166 2.59 -6.25 16.80
N ASN A 167 3.53 -7.05 16.33
CA ASN A 167 4.94 -7.02 16.73
C ASN A 167 5.85 -7.35 15.54
N LYS A 168 7.17 -7.17 15.71
CA LYS A 168 8.16 -7.42 14.64
C LYS A 168 8.05 -8.83 14.04
N SER A 169 7.86 -9.87 14.86
CA SER A 169 7.74 -11.25 14.36
C SER A 169 6.50 -11.45 13.47
N SER A 170 5.34 -10.96 13.91
CA SER A 170 4.11 -11.02 13.11
C SER A 170 4.23 -10.21 11.81
N LEU A 171 4.84 -9.03 11.85
CA LEU A 171 5.06 -8.20 10.66
C LEU A 171 6.01 -8.86 9.66
N THR A 172 7.14 -9.39 10.12
CA THR A 172 8.07 -10.14 9.28
C THR A 172 7.38 -11.32 8.62
N HIS A 173 6.54 -12.05 9.35
CA HIS A 173 5.77 -13.15 8.77
C HIS A 173 4.81 -12.68 7.66
N ILE A 174 4.03 -11.60 7.90
CA ILE A 174 3.12 -11.03 6.90
C ILE A 174 3.86 -10.56 5.65
N ILE A 175 4.99 -9.88 5.83
CA ILE A 175 5.83 -9.38 4.73
C ILE A 175 6.38 -10.56 3.92
N ASN A 176 6.92 -11.58 4.56
CA ASN A 176 7.44 -12.77 3.87
C ASN A 176 6.35 -13.51 3.09
N LEU A 177 5.15 -13.66 3.66
CA LEU A 177 4.01 -14.23 2.93
C LEU A 177 3.61 -13.38 1.73
N SER A 178 3.65 -12.06 1.85
CA SER A 178 3.33 -11.14 0.75
C SER A 178 4.36 -11.22 -0.38
N ILE A 179 5.65 -11.32 -0.04
CA ILE A 179 6.75 -11.53 -0.98
C ILE A 179 6.58 -12.86 -1.71
N ASN A 180 6.38 -13.95 -0.96
CA ASN A 180 6.19 -15.27 -1.54
C ASN A 180 4.95 -15.31 -2.46
N TYR A 181 3.84 -14.70 -2.05
CA TYR A 181 2.65 -14.59 -2.88
C TYR A 181 2.90 -13.82 -4.19
N ALA A 182 3.67 -12.73 -4.14
CA ALA A 182 4.01 -11.97 -5.35
C ALA A 182 4.85 -12.80 -6.32
N LEU A 183 5.85 -13.52 -5.81
CA LEU A 183 6.71 -14.40 -6.62
C LEU A 183 5.99 -15.61 -7.21
N GLU A 184 4.95 -16.12 -6.55
CA GLU A 184 4.10 -17.21 -7.08
C GLU A 184 3.04 -16.72 -8.08
N PHE A 185 2.88 -15.41 -8.27
CA PHE A 185 1.84 -14.85 -9.13
C PHE A 185 2.30 -14.78 -10.59
N ASP A 186 1.93 -15.80 -11.37
CA ASP A 186 2.14 -15.77 -12.83
C ASP A 186 1.11 -14.88 -13.55
N LEU A 187 1.58 -14.08 -14.49
CA LEU A 187 0.71 -13.40 -15.46
C LEU A 187 0.09 -14.42 -16.41
N LEU A 188 -1.23 -14.56 -16.35
CA LEU A 188 -1.96 -15.40 -17.31
C LEU A 188 -2.05 -14.70 -18.68
N VAL A 189 -1.78 -15.47 -19.73
CA VAL A 189 -2.01 -15.02 -21.11
C VAL A 189 -3.51 -14.77 -21.30
N PRO A 190 -3.93 -13.57 -21.75
CA PRO A 190 -5.35 -13.33 -22.00
C PRO A 190 -5.85 -14.24 -23.15
N PRO A 191 -7.10 -14.72 -23.12
CA PRO A 191 -7.64 -15.55 -24.18
C PRO A 191 -7.54 -14.84 -25.55
N TYR A 192 -7.08 -15.56 -26.58
CA TYR A 192 -6.86 -14.96 -27.91
C TYR A 192 -8.11 -14.22 -28.44
N ASP A 193 -9.30 -14.81 -28.27
CA ASP A 193 -10.55 -14.22 -28.75
C ASP A 193 -10.93 -12.89 -28.12
N THR A 194 -10.42 -12.57 -26.92
CA THR A 194 -10.69 -11.29 -26.26
C THR A 194 -9.73 -10.18 -26.72
N VAL A 195 -8.61 -10.53 -27.36
CA VAL A 195 -7.55 -9.58 -27.77
C VAL A 195 -7.22 -9.61 -29.27
N LYS A 196 -7.87 -10.46 -30.07
CA LYS A 196 -7.58 -10.66 -31.50
C LYS A 196 -7.82 -9.43 -32.39
N ILE A 197 -8.61 -8.47 -31.94
CA ILE A 197 -8.89 -7.23 -32.68
C ILE A 197 -8.27 -6.07 -31.89
N ALA A 198 -7.43 -5.28 -32.55
CA ALA A 198 -6.87 -4.06 -32.00
C ALA A 198 -7.08 -2.91 -32.99
N SER A 199 -7.50 -1.74 -32.49
CA SER A 199 -7.60 -0.53 -33.31
C SER A 199 -6.23 0.12 -33.50
N VAL A 200 -6.09 0.94 -34.55
CA VAL A 200 -4.88 1.75 -34.79
C VAL A 200 -4.61 2.68 -33.60
N GLU A 201 -5.65 3.24 -33.01
CA GLU A 201 -5.60 4.08 -31.80
C GLU A 201 -4.98 3.31 -30.62
N GLN A 202 -5.50 2.11 -30.31
CA GLN A 202 -4.98 1.27 -29.22
C GLN A 202 -3.50 0.90 -29.42
N ILE A 203 -3.07 0.66 -30.66
CA ILE A 203 -1.67 0.37 -30.96
C ILE A 203 -0.81 1.64 -30.89
N SER A 204 -1.30 2.77 -31.40
CA SER A 204 -0.62 4.07 -31.36
C SER A 204 -0.36 4.51 -29.92
N ASP A 205 -1.36 4.41 -29.05
CA ASP A 205 -1.25 4.76 -27.63
C ASP A 205 -0.19 3.91 -26.92
N ARG A 206 -0.18 2.59 -27.18
CA ARG A 206 0.86 1.69 -26.63
C ARG A 206 2.25 2.04 -27.14
N ILE A 207 2.39 2.38 -28.43
CA ILE A 207 3.68 2.80 -29.01
C ILE A 207 4.16 4.11 -28.38
N GLN A 208 3.26 5.10 -28.19
CA GLN A 208 3.59 6.37 -27.55
C GLN A 208 4.04 6.15 -26.09
N LEU A 209 3.29 5.36 -25.32
CA LEU A 209 3.65 5.01 -23.94
C LEU A 209 4.99 4.27 -23.87
N SER A 210 5.26 3.33 -24.79
CA SER A 210 6.53 2.58 -24.83
C SER A 210 7.73 3.42 -25.29
N LYS A 211 7.51 4.53 -26.01
CA LYS A 211 8.55 5.45 -26.48
C LYS A 211 9.01 6.45 -25.41
N LEU A 212 8.37 6.49 -24.24
CA LEU A 212 8.83 7.27 -23.09
C LEU A 212 10.14 6.68 -22.51
N ARG A 213 11.25 6.85 -23.24
CA ARG A 213 12.61 6.77 -22.70
C ARG A 213 13.08 8.17 -22.32
N THR A 214 13.53 8.29 -21.08
CA THR A 214 14.30 9.40 -20.51
C THR A 214 15.61 9.61 -21.29
N GLY A 215 15.82 10.80 -21.86
CA GLY A 215 16.99 11.09 -22.71
C GLY A 215 17.21 12.57 -23.05
N LYS A 216 17.63 13.35 -22.03
CA LYS A 216 18.48 14.57 -22.04
C LYS A 216 18.58 15.46 -23.30
N ARG A 217 18.05 16.69 -23.21
CA ARG A 217 18.78 17.99 -23.17
C ARG A 217 17.74 19.12 -23.12
N LEU A 218 17.44 19.65 -21.93
CA LEU A 218 16.97 21.04 -21.82
C LEU A 218 18.21 21.92 -22.06
N GLY A 219 18.59 22.04 -23.33
CA GLY A 219 19.50 23.08 -23.77
C GLY A 219 18.73 24.39 -23.68
N PHE A 220 19.16 25.23 -22.74
CA PHE A 220 18.75 26.62 -22.63
C PHE A 220 18.83 27.34 -23.98
N GLN A 221 17.81 28.14 -24.29
CA GLN A 221 18.03 29.55 -24.57
C GLN A 221 16.82 30.36 -24.09
N PHE A 222 17.00 31.03 -22.96
CA PHE A 222 16.33 32.31 -22.74
C PHE A 222 16.89 33.27 -23.79
N ASN A 223 16.00 34.00 -24.47
CA ASN A 223 16.24 35.40 -24.78
C ASN A 223 14.95 36.15 -24.49
N SER A 224 15.03 36.94 -23.43
CA SER A 224 14.16 38.06 -23.08
C SER A 224 14.16 39.12 -24.17
N ASP A 225 13.01 39.79 -24.31
CA ASP A 225 12.78 41.16 -24.78
C ASP A 225 13.47 41.64 -26.05
N ASP A 226 12.68 41.76 -27.13
CA ASP A 226 12.66 42.95 -27.99
C ASP A 226 11.45 42.91 -28.94
N ILE A 227 10.37 43.61 -28.58
CA ILE A 227 9.52 44.30 -29.58
C ILE A 227 9.13 45.66 -28.98
N GLY A 228 10.05 46.62 -29.12
CA GLY A 228 9.67 48.00 -29.26
C GLY A 228 9.39 48.32 -30.74
N SER A 229 8.40 49.19 -30.95
CA SER A 229 8.16 50.02 -32.14
C SER A 229 7.83 49.33 -33.46
N GLU A 230 6.56 49.41 -33.87
CA GLU A 230 6.04 50.47 -34.77
C GLU A 230 4.63 50.90 -34.33
#